data_AF-A0A090S7U1-F1
#
_entry.id   AF-A0A090S7U1-F1
#
_cell.length_a   1.000
_cell.length_b   1.000
_cell.length_c   1.000
_cell.angle_alpha   90.00
_cell.angle_beta   90.00
_cell.angle_gamma   90.00
#
_symmetry.space_group_name_H-M   'P 1'
#
loop_
_entity.id
_entity.type
_entity.pdbx_description
1 polymer ?
#
loop_
_entity_poly.entity_id
_entity_poly.type
_entity_poly.pdbx_seq_one_letter_code
_entity_poly.pdbx_strand_id
1 'polypeptide(L)'
;MVTESGTALFESDAIIEYVEDEYGPLEQGVTNEQRALDRAWSYLGSKHYLAQCGTMSSKDKTTFEERAEKLIKAFQKAENQLSGETKFFKSDALSNVDMAWLPLLHRAAIVKAHSGYDFFCGLPKMQAWQQNILESGLVEKTVSEDFDTLFSNFYLTNTYLAEGKDMVPTSGCGTSSCCG
;
A
#
# COMPACT_ATOMS: atom_id res chain seq x y z
N MET A 1 7.83 17.87 4.98
CA MET A 1 7.65 18.15 6.41
C MET A 1 8.34 19.47 6.76
N VAL A 2 7.88 20.23 7.74
CA VAL A 2 8.62 21.39 8.27
C VAL A 2 9.06 21.04 9.70
N THR A 3 10.34 21.20 10.00
CA THR A 3 10.92 20.90 11.33
C THR A 3 10.54 21.98 12.35
N GLU A 4 10.78 21.71 13.64
CA GLU A 4 10.57 22.70 14.71
C GLU A 4 11.43 23.96 14.54
N SER A 5 12.60 23.82 13.90
CA SER A 5 13.49 24.92 13.53
C SER A 5 13.05 25.70 12.28
N GLY A 6 11.94 25.30 11.64
CA GLY A 6 11.39 25.95 10.46
C GLY A 6 12.00 25.49 9.12
N THR A 7 12.82 24.43 9.11
CA THR A 7 13.44 23.90 7.89
C THR A 7 12.45 23.01 7.14
N ALA A 8 12.28 23.24 5.84
CA ALA A 8 11.47 22.38 4.98
C ALA A 8 12.29 21.17 4.50
N LEU A 9 11.79 19.96 4.79
CA LEU A 9 12.33 18.68 4.35
C LEU A 9 11.41 18.03 3.31
N PHE A 10 12.03 17.37 2.34
CA PHE A 10 11.41 16.63 1.24
C PHE A 10 12.07 15.26 1.08
N GLU A 11 11.51 14.40 0.23
CA GLU A 11 11.74 12.94 0.16
C GLU A 11 11.31 12.20 1.44
N SER A 12 10.45 11.18 1.27
CA SER A 12 9.92 10.41 2.40
C SER A 12 11.04 9.76 3.23
N ASP A 13 12.05 9.22 2.55
CA ASP A 13 13.11 8.44 3.19
C ASP A 13 14.00 9.35 4.03
N ALA A 14 14.35 10.54 3.52
CA ALA A 14 15.12 11.54 4.26
C ALA A 14 14.33 12.11 5.45
N ILE A 15 13.01 12.27 5.30
CA ILE A 15 12.13 12.70 6.39
C ILE A 15 12.08 11.64 7.49
N ILE A 16 11.95 10.36 7.14
CA ILE A 16 11.93 9.25 8.11
C ILE A 16 13.26 9.18 8.85
N GLU A 17 14.39 9.24 8.14
CA GLU A 17 15.73 9.25 8.77
C GLU A 17 15.88 10.42 9.75
N TYR A 18 15.45 11.62 9.37
CA TYR A 18 15.45 12.77 10.28
C TYR A 18 14.59 12.53 11.54
N VAL A 19 13.39 11.95 11.38
CA VAL A 19 12.53 11.63 12.53
C VAL A 19 13.19 10.60 13.44
N GLU A 20 13.88 9.59 12.89
CA GLU A 20 14.61 8.60 13.69
C GLU A 20 15.81 9.21 14.41
N ASP A 21 16.56 10.11 13.76
CA ASP A 21 17.70 10.79 14.36
C ASP A 21 17.28 11.72 15.51
N GLU A 22 16.12 12.38 15.39
CA GLU A 22 15.62 13.33 16.39
C GLU A 22 14.89 12.65 17.55
N TYR A 23 14.07 11.63 17.26
CA TYR A 23 13.14 11.03 18.25
C TYR A 23 13.45 9.57 18.58
N GLY A 24 14.44 8.98 17.93
CA GLY A 24 14.78 7.56 18.04
C GLY A 24 14.03 6.66 17.06
N PRO A 25 14.47 5.41 16.88
CA PRO A 25 13.89 4.50 15.90
C PRO A 25 12.51 4.01 16.36
N LEU A 26 11.63 3.77 15.38
CA LEU A 26 10.31 3.19 15.61
C LEU A 26 10.39 1.82 16.31
N GLU A 27 11.43 1.05 15.99
CA GLU A 27 11.67 -0.28 16.54
C GLU A 27 13.01 -0.35 17.30
N GLN A 28 12.98 -0.99 18.47
CA GLN A 28 14.16 -1.21 19.30
C GLN A 28 14.75 -2.60 19.05
N GLY A 29 16.07 -2.74 19.19
CA GLY A 29 16.74 -4.05 19.11
C GLY A 29 16.82 -4.68 17.71
N VAL A 30 16.54 -3.91 16.65
CA VAL A 30 16.64 -4.38 15.25
C VAL A 30 18.12 -4.54 14.87
N THR A 31 18.49 -5.62 14.17
CA THR A 31 19.86 -5.84 13.67
C THR A 31 20.18 -4.91 12.50
N ASN A 32 21.47 -4.75 12.18
CA ASN A 32 21.88 -3.94 11.03
C ASN A 32 21.36 -4.53 9.70
N GLU A 33 21.40 -5.85 9.58
CA GLU A 33 20.91 -6.59 8.43
C GLU A 33 19.41 -6.42 8.27
N GLN A 34 18.64 -6.54 9.36
CA GLN A 34 17.19 -6.34 9.31
C GLN A 34 16.84 -4.89 8.96
N ARG A 35 17.56 -3.90 9.51
CA ARG A 35 17.39 -2.49 9.09
C ARG A 35 17.62 -2.29 7.59
N ALA A 36 18.63 -2.95 7.02
CA ALA A 36 18.88 -2.87 5.59
C ALA A 36 17.74 -3.50 4.77
N LEU A 37 17.17 -4.63 5.24
CA LEU A 37 16.00 -5.24 4.64
C LEU A 37 14.76 -4.35 4.75
N ASP A 38 14.53 -3.73 5.90
CA ASP A 38 13.40 -2.82 6.12
C ASP A 38 13.48 -1.61 5.18
N ARG A 39 14.65 -1.03 4.98
CA ARG A 39 14.87 0.04 3.99
C ARG A 39 14.56 -0.43 2.57
N ALA A 40 15.02 -1.63 2.19
CA ALA A 40 14.75 -2.18 0.86
C ALA A 40 13.25 -2.43 0.62
N TRP A 41 12.53 -2.92 1.62
CA TRP A 41 11.09 -3.14 1.54
C TRP A 41 10.29 -1.83 1.59
N SER A 42 10.72 -0.86 2.38
CA SER A 42 10.13 0.49 2.44
C SER A 42 10.27 1.19 1.10
N TYR A 43 11.47 1.18 0.50
CA TYR A 43 11.72 1.71 -0.83
C TYR A 43 10.83 1.03 -1.89
N LEU A 44 10.57 -0.29 -1.77
CA LEU A 44 9.67 -0.97 -2.69
C LEU A 44 8.24 -0.41 -2.60
N GLY A 45 7.75 -0.08 -1.40
CA GLY A 45 6.47 0.58 -1.20
C GLY A 45 6.45 1.97 -1.86
N SER A 46 7.37 2.85 -1.46
CA SER A 46 7.47 4.22 -1.98
C SER A 46 7.59 4.26 -3.52
N LYS A 47 8.41 3.38 -4.10
CA LYS A 47 8.62 3.28 -5.55
C LYS A 47 7.35 2.94 -6.32
N HIS A 48 6.44 2.14 -5.75
CA HIS A 48 5.23 1.69 -6.43
C HIS A 48 4.03 2.61 -6.21
N TYR A 49 4.15 3.66 -5.39
CA TYR A 49 3.05 4.60 -5.17
C TYR A 49 2.63 5.30 -6.47
N LEU A 50 3.57 5.87 -7.22
CA LEU A 50 3.25 6.52 -8.50
C LEU A 50 2.75 5.52 -9.56
N ALA A 51 3.22 4.27 -9.51
CA ALA A 51 2.70 3.22 -10.37
C ALA A 51 1.22 2.93 -10.04
N GLN A 52 0.85 2.88 -8.76
CA GLN A 52 -0.55 2.75 -8.34
C GLN A 52 -1.40 3.92 -8.83
N CYS A 53 -0.95 5.17 -8.66
CA CYS A 53 -1.63 6.35 -9.19
C CYS A 53 -1.87 6.24 -10.71
N GLY A 54 -0.85 5.86 -11.47
CA GLY A 54 -0.94 5.67 -12.92
C GLY A 54 -1.90 4.54 -13.31
N THR A 55 -1.91 3.43 -12.58
CA THR A 55 -2.87 2.34 -12.82
C THR A 55 -4.30 2.80 -12.58
N MET A 56 -4.54 3.52 -11.48
CA MET A 56 -5.89 3.97 -11.11
C MET A 56 -6.43 5.05 -12.05
N SER A 57 -5.56 5.83 -12.70
CA SER A 57 -5.94 6.88 -13.64
C SER A 57 -6.21 6.39 -15.08
N SER A 58 -6.10 5.08 -15.36
CA SER A 58 -6.29 4.52 -16.70
C SER A 58 -7.71 4.76 -17.22
N LYS A 59 -7.82 5.22 -18.48
CA LYS A 59 -9.11 5.55 -19.11
C LYS A 59 -9.78 4.35 -19.77
N ASP A 60 -8.98 3.39 -20.21
CA ASP A 60 -9.44 2.19 -20.91
C ASP A 60 -8.88 0.92 -20.26
N LYS A 61 -9.50 -0.21 -20.62
CA LYS A 61 -9.17 -1.53 -20.11
C LYS A 61 -7.75 -1.96 -20.42
N THR A 62 -7.29 -1.78 -21.66
CA THR A 62 -5.97 -2.22 -22.11
C THR A 62 -4.86 -1.52 -21.33
N THR A 63 -4.93 -0.19 -21.22
CA THR A 63 -3.98 0.59 -20.44
C THR A 63 -4.03 0.22 -18.95
N PHE A 64 -5.22 -0.04 -18.41
CA PHE A 64 -5.36 -0.52 -17.04
C PHE A 64 -4.67 -1.85 -16.82
N GLU A 65 -4.96 -2.86 -17.64
CA GLU A 65 -4.42 -4.21 -17.51
C GLU A 65 -2.90 -4.23 -17.60
N GLU A 66 -2.32 -3.49 -18.56
CA GLU A 66 -0.86 -3.37 -18.71
C GLU A 66 -0.17 -2.75 -17.48
N ARG A 67 -0.78 -1.72 -16.89
CA ARG A 67 -0.23 -1.05 -15.69
C ARG A 67 -0.46 -1.89 -14.43
N ALA A 68 -1.64 -2.51 -14.32
CA ALA A 68 -2.01 -3.38 -13.23
C ALA A 68 -1.08 -4.60 -13.16
N GLU A 69 -0.71 -5.20 -14.30
CA GLU A 69 0.21 -6.35 -14.31
C GLU A 69 1.53 -6.04 -13.59
N LYS A 70 2.14 -4.89 -13.86
CA LYS A 70 3.40 -4.47 -13.22
C LYS A 70 3.21 -4.22 -11.72
N LEU A 71 2.10 -3.58 -11.34
CA LEU A 71 1.79 -3.29 -9.95
C LEU A 71 1.49 -4.57 -9.15
N ILE A 72 0.72 -5.49 -9.71
CA ILE A 72 0.37 -6.77 -9.08
C ILE A 72 1.62 -7.62 -8.87
N LYS A 73 2.61 -7.59 -9.76
CA LYS A 73 3.91 -8.25 -9.53
C LYS A 73 4.63 -7.74 -8.28
N ALA A 74 4.52 -6.46 -7.96
CA ALA A 74 5.08 -5.90 -6.72
C ALA A 74 4.32 -6.40 -5.50
N PHE A 75 2.99 -6.49 -5.58
CA PHE A 75 2.14 -7.03 -4.52
C PHE A 75 2.37 -8.53 -4.30
N GLN A 76 2.54 -9.32 -5.36
CA GLN A 76 2.94 -10.73 -5.27
C GLN A 76 4.30 -10.90 -4.60
N LYS A 77 5.25 -9.99 -4.86
CA LYS A 77 6.55 -10.02 -4.17
C LYS A 77 6.40 -9.79 -2.67
N ALA A 78 5.52 -8.86 -2.25
CA ALA A 78 5.23 -8.63 -0.84
C ALA A 78 4.44 -9.81 -0.22
N GLU A 79 3.43 -10.35 -0.90
CA GLU A 79 2.69 -11.56 -0.51
C GLU A 79 3.64 -12.72 -0.17
N ASN A 80 4.64 -12.96 -1.01
CA ASN A 80 5.62 -14.03 -0.80
C ASN A 80 6.55 -13.78 0.39
N GLN A 81 6.75 -12.52 0.79
CA GLN A 81 7.58 -12.16 1.93
C GLN A 81 6.80 -12.22 3.25
N LEU A 82 5.51 -11.88 3.22
CA LEU A 82 4.66 -11.92 4.41
C LEU A 82 4.62 -13.34 4.98
N SER A 83 4.78 -13.45 6.30
CA SER A 83 4.62 -14.73 7.00
C SER A 83 3.17 -15.22 6.91
N GLY A 84 2.22 -14.30 7.06
CA GLY A 84 0.80 -14.60 7.27
C GLY A 84 0.46 -14.95 8.72
N GLU A 85 1.46 -14.95 9.61
CA GLU A 85 1.31 -15.28 11.03
C GLU A 85 1.40 -14.05 11.94
N THR A 86 1.97 -12.96 11.43
CA THR A 86 2.16 -11.69 12.15
C THR A 86 1.11 -10.67 11.75
N LYS A 87 0.78 -9.76 12.66
CA LYS A 87 -0.19 -8.68 12.41
C LYS A 87 0.28 -7.70 11.33
N PHE A 88 1.55 -7.34 11.34
CA PHE A 88 2.16 -6.41 10.39
C PHE A 88 3.24 -7.09 9.55
N PHE A 89 3.97 -6.33 8.73
CA PHE A 89 4.82 -6.88 7.67
C PHE A 89 5.80 -7.96 8.12
N LYS A 90 6.48 -7.73 9.25
CA LYS A 90 7.49 -8.65 9.81
C LYS A 90 7.26 -9.07 11.25
N SER A 91 6.31 -8.44 11.96
CA SER A 91 6.06 -8.70 13.38
C SER A 91 4.65 -8.21 13.80
N ASP A 92 4.29 -8.38 15.07
CA ASP A 92 3.05 -7.81 15.62
C ASP A 92 3.17 -6.33 16.00
N ALA A 93 4.38 -5.76 15.92
CA ALA A 93 4.65 -4.33 16.05
C ALA A 93 4.82 -3.68 14.67
N LEU A 94 4.46 -2.40 14.59
CA LEU A 94 4.62 -1.58 13.38
C LEU A 94 6.10 -1.31 13.09
N SER A 95 6.42 -1.25 11.81
CA SER A 95 7.76 -0.94 11.30
C SER A 95 7.73 0.16 10.24
N ASN A 96 8.89 0.66 9.86
CA ASN A 96 9.00 1.61 8.73
C ASN A 96 8.47 1.01 7.42
N VAL A 97 8.52 -0.32 7.27
CA VAL A 97 7.92 -0.99 6.10
C VAL A 97 6.41 -0.77 6.08
N ASP A 98 5.74 -0.92 7.23
CA ASP A 98 4.31 -0.68 7.35
C ASP A 98 3.95 0.77 7.03
N MET A 99 4.75 1.72 7.52
CA MET A 99 4.54 3.16 7.25
C MET A 99 4.68 3.48 5.76
N ALA A 100 5.69 2.92 5.09
CA ALA A 100 5.93 3.14 3.67
C ALA A 100 4.86 2.49 2.77
N TRP A 101 4.26 1.38 3.21
CA TRP A 101 3.24 0.65 2.46
C TRP A 101 1.81 1.07 2.78
N LEU A 102 1.57 1.72 3.92
CA LEU A 102 0.25 2.22 4.32
C LEU A 102 -0.46 2.98 3.20
N PRO A 103 0.21 3.87 2.42
CA PRO A 103 -0.42 4.50 1.27
C PRO A 103 -0.97 3.52 0.25
N LEU A 104 -0.20 2.50 -0.13
CA LEU A 104 -0.63 1.56 -1.18
C LEU A 104 -1.79 0.71 -0.68
N LEU A 105 -1.73 0.25 0.56
CA LEU A 105 -2.76 -0.57 1.21
C LEU A 105 -4.07 0.20 1.36
N HIS A 106 -4.01 1.43 1.86
CA HIS A 106 -5.20 2.27 2.05
C HIS A 106 -5.87 2.60 0.70
N ARG A 107 -5.08 2.96 -0.31
CA ARG A 107 -5.61 3.39 -1.62
C ARG A 107 -6.26 2.21 -2.35
N ALA A 108 -5.66 1.02 -2.25
CA ALA A 108 -6.26 -0.21 -2.75
C ALA A 108 -7.59 -0.55 -2.05
N ALA A 109 -7.72 -0.24 -0.75
CA ALA A 109 -8.95 -0.47 0.00
C ALA A 109 -10.08 0.46 -0.48
N ILE A 110 -9.79 1.74 -0.70
CA ILE A 110 -10.76 2.70 -1.27
C ILE A 110 -11.21 2.22 -2.65
N VAL A 111 -10.27 1.83 -3.53
CA VAL A 111 -10.63 1.28 -4.85
C VAL A 111 -11.57 0.08 -4.72
N LYS A 112 -11.23 -0.90 -3.88
CA LYS A 112 -12.08 -2.06 -3.66
C LYS A 112 -13.47 -1.69 -3.16
N ALA A 113 -13.57 -0.76 -2.21
CA ALA A 113 -14.84 -0.32 -1.63
C ALA A 113 -15.75 0.36 -2.65
N HIS A 114 -15.18 1.17 -3.56
CA HIS A 114 -15.95 2.01 -4.48
C HIS A 114 -16.15 1.42 -5.88
N SER A 115 -15.23 0.59 -6.38
CA SER A 115 -15.35 -0.04 -7.71
C SER A 115 -15.57 -1.56 -7.66
N GLY A 116 -15.36 -2.20 -6.51
CA GLY A 116 -15.36 -3.66 -6.40
C GLY A 116 -14.11 -4.35 -6.96
N TYR A 117 -13.14 -3.60 -7.51
CA TYR A 117 -11.88 -4.16 -8.00
C TYR A 117 -10.89 -4.37 -6.84
N ASP A 118 -10.49 -5.61 -6.61
CA ASP A 118 -9.52 -5.95 -5.57
C ASP A 118 -8.11 -6.17 -6.17
N PHE A 119 -7.21 -5.20 -5.92
CA PHE A 119 -5.78 -5.31 -6.29
C PHE A 119 -5.06 -6.50 -5.63
N PHE A 120 -5.60 -7.01 -4.53
CA PHE A 120 -5.04 -8.12 -3.77
C PHE A 120 -5.84 -9.41 -3.92
N CYS A 121 -6.70 -9.53 -4.95
CA CYS A 121 -7.39 -10.78 -5.22
C CYS A 121 -6.37 -11.91 -5.44
N GLY A 122 -6.52 -13.01 -4.69
CA GLY A 122 -5.59 -14.14 -4.70
C GLY A 122 -4.31 -13.92 -3.88
N LEU A 123 -4.19 -12.80 -3.14
CA LEU A 123 -3.07 -12.47 -2.25
C LEU A 123 -3.58 -12.36 -0.79
N PRO A 124 -3.91 -13.50 -0.14
CA PRO A 124 -4.57 -13.49 1.15
C PRO A 124 -3.74 -12.85 2.27
N LYS A 125 -2.41 -12.94 2.25
CA LYS A 125 -1.58 -12.30 3.28
C LYS A 125 -1.55 -10.79 3.12
N MET A 126 -1.52 -10.29 1.89
CA MET A 126 -1.67 -8.87 1.58
C MET A 126 -3.03 -8.34 2.02
N GLN A 127 -4.12 -9.10 1.80
CA GLN A 127 -5.45 -8.74 2.28
C GLN A 127 -5.50 -8.67 3.81
N ALA A 128 -4.91 -9.65 4.51
CA ALA A 128 -4.82 -9.65 5.97
C ALA A 128 -3.98 -8.46 6.48
N TRP A 129 -2.83 -8.18 5.86
CA TRP A 129 -1.99 -7.05 6.21
C TRP A 129 -2.69 -5.71 5.97
N GLN A 130 -3.39 -5.55 4.84
CA GLN A 130 -4.23 -4.38 4.56
C GLN A 130 -5.24 -4.17 5.68
N GLN A 131 -6.00 -5.20 6.05
CA GLN A 131 -7.00 -5.13 7.11
C GLN A 131 -6.37 -4.69 8.44
N ASN A 132 -5.26 -5.30 8.85
CA ASN A 132 -4.56 -4.96 10.08
C ASN A 132 -4.07 -3.50 10.11
N ILE A 133 -3.66 -2.96 8.97
CA ILE A 133 -3.26 -1.54 8.84
C ILE A 133 -4.48 -0.62 8.93
N LEU A 134 -5.58 -0.95 8.27
CA LEU A 134 -6.81 -0.15 8.35
C LEU A 134 -7.38 -0.12 9.78
N GLU A 135 -7.33 -1.25 10.50
CA GLU A 135 -7.81 -1.36 11.89
C GLU A 135 -6.84 -0.77 12.93
N SER A 136 -5.66 -0.29 12.52
CA SER A 136 -4.66 0.25 13.45
C SER A 136 -4.99 1.64 13.98
N GLY A 137 -5.93 2.37 13.35
CA GLY A 137 -6.25 3.76 13.66
C GLY A 137 -5.20 4.78 13.18
N LEU A 138 -4.23 4.35 12.35
CA LEU A 138 -3.23 5.22 11.75
C LEU A 138 -3.75 5.96 10.54
N VAL A 139 -4.56 5.28 9.71
CA VAL A 139 -4.99 5.80 8.41
C VAL A 139 -5.72 7.12 8.57
N GLU A 140 -6.65 7.19 9.53
CA GLU A 140 -7.46 8.36 9.87
C GLU A 140 -6.61 9.54 10.34
N LYS A 141 -5.40 9.28 10.86
CA LYS A 141 -4.45 10.32 11.27
C LYS A 141 -3.54 10.80 10.12
N THR A 142 -3.53 10.09 8.99
CA THR A 142 -2.65 10.40 7.85
C THR A 142 -3.34 11.15 6.71
N VAL A 143 -4.67 11.30 6.78
CA VAL A 143 -5.48 11.92 5.72
C VAL A 143 -6.52 12.86 6.32
N SER A 144 -7.03 13.80 5.52
CA SER A 144 -8.16 14.65 5.92
C SER A 144 -9.48 13.88 5.92
N GLU A 145 -10.49 14.38 6.64
CA GLU A 145 -11.82 13.77 6.72
C GLU A 145 -12.50 13.61 5.34
N ASP A 146 -12.19 14.50 4.39
CA ASP A 146 -12.73 14.49 3.03
C ASP A 146 -11.87 13.70 2.02
N PHE A 147 -10.77 13.09 2.47
CA PHE A 147 -9.79 12.45 1.58
C PHE A 147 -10.39 11.36 0.70
N ASP A 148 -11.22 10.47 1.27
CA ASP A 148 -11.87 9.40 0.50
C ASP A 148 -12.73 9.99 -0.64
N THR A 149 -13.55 11.00 -0.31
CA THR A 149 -14.39 11.68 -1.30
C THR A 149 -13.54 12.31 -2.42
N LEU A 150 -12.47 13.04 -2.07
CA LEU A 150 -11.58 13.65 -3.04
C LEU A 150 -10.85 12.60 -3.90
N PHE A 151 -10.38 11.52 -3.28
CA PHE A 151 -9.70 10.42 -3.95
C PHE A 151 -10.63 9.73 -4.95
N SER A 152 -11.83 9.36 -4.50
CA SER A 152 -12.84 8.67 -5.30
C SER A 152 -13.32 9.54 -6.47
N ASN A 153 -13.53 10.84 -6.25
CA ASN A 153 -13.86 11.78 -7.34
C ASN A 153 -12.72 11.92 -8.37
N PHE A 154 -11.47 11.81 -7.95
CA PHE A 154 -10.32 11.96 -8.85
C PHE A 154 -10.00 10.67 -9.63
N TYR A 155 -9.92 9.53 -8.93
CA TYR A 155 -9.47 8.26 -9.51
C TYR A 155 -10.61 7.35 -9.97
N LEU A 156 -11.82 7.53 -9.42
CA LEU A 156 -12.98 6.65 -9.65
C LEU A 156 -14.12 7.41 -10.32
N THR A 157 -13.77 8.41 -11.14
CA THR A 157 -14.68 9.06 -12.09
C THR A 157 -14.01 9.14 -13.46
N ASN A 158 -14.73 8.78 -14.53
CA ASN A 158 -14.21 8.82 -15.90
C ASN A 158 -12.89 8.06 -16.06
N THR A 159 -12.77 6.90 -15.41
CA THR A 159 -11.65 5.95 -15.51
C THR A 159 -12.21 4.55 -15.72
N TYR A 160 -11.37 3.62 -16.17
CA TYR A 160 -11.79 2.22 -16.33
C TYR A 160 -12.29 1.63 -15.01
N LEU A 161 -11.64 1.96 -13.88
CA LEU A 161 -12.10 1.58 -12.53
C LEU A 161 -13.46 2.15 -12.15
N ALA A 162 -13.82 3.34 -12.65
CA ALA A 162 -15.12 3.95 -12.39
C ALA A 162 -16.25 3.28 -13.18
N GLU A 163 -15.96 2.92 -14.44
CA GLU A 163 -17.00 2.52 -15.37
C GLU A 163 -17.42 1.06 -15.20
N GLY A 164 -16.56 0.19 -14.68
CA GLY A 164 -16.92 -1.17 -14.21
C GLY A 164 -17.54 -2.10 -15.26
N LYS A 165 -17.63 -1.69 -16.54
CA LYS A 165 -18.51 -2.34 -17.54
C LYS A 165 -18.17 -3.80 -17.82
N ASP A 166 -16.93 -4.21 -17.57
CA ASP A 166 -16.46 -5.59 -17.71
C ASP A 166 -15.63 -6.07 -16.50
N MET A 167 -15.70 -5.36 -15.38
CA MET A 167 -15.04 -5.79 -14.16
C MET A 167 -15.85 -6.94 -13.58
N VAL A 168 -15.42 -8.18 -13.85
CA VAL A 168 -15.98 -9.35 -13.18
C VAL A 168 -15.84 -9.08 -11.68
N PRO A 169 -16.95 -8.93 -10.93
CA PRO A 169 -16.88 -8.84 -9.49
C PRO A 169 -16.15 -10.10 -9.07
N THR A 170 -15.08 -9.97 -8.27
CA THR A 170 -14.26 -11.11 -7.89
C THR A 170 -14.99 -11.99 -6.87
N SER A 171 -16.20 -12.46 -7.20
CA SER A 171 -16.94 -13.52 -6.53
C SER A 171 -16.23 -14.88 -6.63
N GLY A 172 -15.02 -14.89 -7.18
CA GLY A 172 -14.14 -16.04 -7.34
C GLY A 172 -12.69 -15.76 -6.95
N CYS A 173 -12.40 -14.92 -5.95
CA CYS A 173 -11.11 -15.00 -5.24
C CYS A 173 -11.06 -16.29 -4.40
N GLY A 174 -11.30 -17.45 -5.02
CA GLY A 174 -11.03 -18.74 -4.42
C GLY A 174 -9.54 -18.97 -4.44
N THR A 175 -8.99 -19.43 -3.32
CA THR A 175 -7.65 -20.00 -3.23
C THR A 175 -7.39 -20.88 -4.44
N SER A 176 -6.45 -20.50 -5.31
CA SER A 176 -5.89 -21.41 -6.29
C SER A 176 -5.03 -22.43 -5.57
N SER A 177 -5.68 -23.35 -4.86
CA SER A 177 -5.13 -24.68 -4.61
C SER A 177 -5.27 -25.44 -5.93
N CYS A 178 -4.38 -25.14 -6.87
CA CYS A 178 -4.15 -26.04 -7.99
C CYS A 178 -3.09 -27.04 -7.53
N CYS A 179 -3.57 -28.21 -7.09
CA CYS A 179 -2.75 -29.41 -6.94
C CYS A 179 -2.02 -29.71 -8.26
N GLY A 180 -0.74 -30.07 -8.15
CA GLY A 180 0.13 -30.55 -9.22
C GLY A 180 1.55 -30.69 -8.74
#